data_AF-A0A5C1W9R1-F1
#
_entry.id   AF-A0A5C1W9R1-F1
#
_cell.length_a   1.000
_cell.length_b   1.000
_cell.length_c   1.000
_cell.angle_alpha   90.00
_cell.angle_beta   90.00
_cell.angle_gamma   90.00
#
_symmetry.space_group_name_H-M   'P 1'
#
loop_
_entity.id
_entity.type
_entity.pdbx_description
1 polymer ?
#
loop_
_entity_poly.entity_id
_entity_poly.type
_entity_poly.pdbx_seq_one_letter_code
_entity_poly.pdbx_strand_id
1 'polypeptide(L)'
;MTDGCWVQFWDDDGCKGATLRFDAADGLLEVGNLDSYTQSDGHKEGNEPDSLETGSRTWLIVYKDSAYGGKSVGFGPNSKVNDLDDYGMGGNISSFKLYDHRPAAFVDAGLGAPTAIESDGYVNAQTVNGFFRTVVGSAVNLIPGVGSALSVLVEGLWPDVDNKDQTWASYQNYLNQAVAGVYWQMTYETLNDALQSLYNAAKKFVDTPESDQSFKSDNFKILYNLVNTLEPFFVDDKVPEKRFSFLAPFATLRLLTLREHLQNFSYYYGNTPSEKTQESLKQDIRNSIDHYRALLELARNRILEQRAGMIVDTGNDLVDLYNGYRNITNQDHDVEMTYKESVENQLALVLDIHNAIGQLWEYCDPDVITPDPIPPPTLRYATGPFGMYQQWRYSDYEKFSQMAEEGQITRIEMWARPDMVAGFELYINGIGQGRIGGDGENHTALALVGSERIDQANGFVDSSGQYPFIKALGFSTNKGNTIQSGGYGDSTRGHTDIDVKPLDGSTNTRLIGLSGEDRRGDNLKVVTFHWDCELEFDPREADAAQLAMIGMAPQGS
;
A
#
# COMPACT_ATOMS: atom_id res chain seq x y z
N MET A 1 -29.90 4.63 -23.60
CA MET A 1 -28.47 4.91 -23.35
C MET A 1 -28.14 4.14 -22.09
N THR A 2 -27.23 3.18 -22.18
CA THR A 2 -26.78 2.41 -21.02
C THR A 2 -25.89 3.31 -20.19
N ASP A 3 -26.46 3.93 -19.16
CA ASP A 3 -25.72 4.84 -18.27
C ASP A 3 -24.55 4.08 -17.64
N GLY A 4 -23.34 4.36 -18.13
CA GLY A 4 -22.07 4.07 -17.47
C GLY A 4 -21.20 2.93 -18.02
N CYS A 5 -21.69 2.00 -18.86
CA CYS A 5 -20.85 0.89 -19.38
C CYS A 5 -20.44 1.10 -20.84
N TRP A 6 -19.30 1.77 -21.02
CA TRP A 6 -18.68 2.07 -22.29
C TRP A 6 -17.15 2.13 -22.21
N VAL A 7 -16.48 1.93 -23.34
CA VAL A 7 -15.06 2.25 -23.52
C VAL A 7 -14.92 3.11 -24.76
N GLN A 8 -14.02 4.08 -24.70
CA GLN A 8 -13.56 4.82 -25.85
C GLN A 8 -12.06 4.64 -25.98
N PHE A 9 -11.62 4.31 -27.18
CA PHE A 9 -10.22 4.22 -27.56
C PHE A 9 -9.87 5.38 -28.48
N TRP A 10 -8.62 5.80 -28.44
CA TRP A 10 -8.03 6.87 -29.24
C TRP A 10 -6.73 6.38 -29.86
N ASP A 11 -6.43 6.84 -31.07
CA ASP A 11 -5.26 6.45 -31.85
C ASP A 11 -3.99 7.27 -31.55
N ASP A 12 -4.09 8.30 -30.72
CA ASP A 12 -2.97 9.09 -30.24
C ASP A 12 -3.02 9.19 -28.70
N ASP A 13 -1.87 9.53 -28.10
CA ASP A 13 -1.76 9.79 -26.66
C ASP A 13 -2.62 10.97 -26.17
N GLY A 14 -2.98 10.90 -24.89
CA GLY A 14 -3.73 11.92 -24.17
C GLY A 14 -5.20 11.99 -24.57
N CYS A 15 -5.77 10.89 -25.09
CA CYS A 15 -7.14 10.78 -25.58
C CYS A 15 -7.41 11.79 -26.71
N LYS A 16 -6.56 11.77 -27.73
CA LYS A 16 -6.61 12.64 -28.92
C LYS A 16 -6.73 11.83 -30.20
N GLY A 17 -7.03 12.51 -31.29
CA GLY A 17 -7.10 11.90 -32.62
C GLY A 17 -8.42 11.18 -32.89
N ALA A 18 -8.37 10.18 -33.76
CA ALA A 18 -9.48 9.35 -34.18
C ALA A 18 -9.89 8.36 -33.07
N THR A 19 -11.17 7.99 -33.07
CA THR A 19 -11.77 7.29 -31.92
C THR A 19 -12.54 6.05 -32.32
N LEU A 20 -12.58 5.09 -31.40
CA LEU A 20 -13.52 3.97 -31.40
C LEU A 20 -14.26 3.95 -30.08
N ARG A 21 -15.58 4.08 -30.13
CA ARG A 21 -16.43 4.01 -28.95
C ARG A 21 -17.30 2.76 -28.99
N PHE A 22 -17.33 2.07 -27.87
CA PHE A 22 -18.10 0.87 -27.67
C PHE A 22 -18.94 1.01 -26.41
N ASP A 23 -20.25 0.79 -26.52
CA ASP A 23 -21.18 0.81 -25.40
C ASP A 23 -21.77 -0.60 -25.24
N ALA A 24 -21.67 -1.20 -24.05
CA ALA A 24 -22.30 -2.50 -23.78
C ALA A 24 -23.80 -2.28 -23.46
N ALA A 25 -24.67 -2.73 -24.36
CA ALA A 25 -26.13 -2.61 -24.18
C ALA A 25 -26.69 -3.58 -23.12
N ASP A 26 -26.15 -4.80 -23.07
CA ASP A 26 -26.66 -5.91 -22.25
C ASP A 26 -25.66 -6.35 -21.16
N GLY A 27 -24.78 -5.44 -20.75
CA GLY A 27 -23.83 -5.67 -19.65
C GLY A 27 -22.59 -6.50 -19.97
N LEU A 28 -22.51 -7.10 -21.16
CA LEU A 28 -21.30 -7.70 -21.72
C LEU A 28 -21.18 -7.31 -23.19
N LEU A 29 -20.00 -6.89 -23.61
CA LEU A 29 -19.63 -6.74 -25.01
C LEU A 29 -18.26 -7.37 -25.24
N GLU A 30 -18.19 -8.30 -26.18
CA GLU A 30 -16.95 -8.97 -26.54
C GLU A 30 -16.58 -8.60 -27.99
N VAL A 31 -15.39 -8.03 -28.17
CA VAL A 31 -14.84 -7.67 -29.48
C VAL A 31 -13.62 -8.53 -29.73
N GLY A 32 -13.80 -9.61 -30.50
CA GLY A 32 -12.75 -10.59 -30.78
C GLY A 32 -11.72 -10.15 -31.82
N ASN A 33 -11.97 -9.07 -32.56
CA ASN A 33 -11.00 -8.47 -33.48
C ASN A 33 -11.32 -6.99 -33.67
N LEU A 34 -10.43 -6.11 -33.20
CA LEU A 34 -10.59 -4.66 -33.27
C LEU A 34 -10.39 -4.12 -34.70
N ASP A 35 -9.63 -4.83 -35.55
CA ASP A 35 -9.45 -4.52 -36.98
C ASP A 35 -10.76 -4.52 -37.76
N SER A 36 -11.79 -5.19 -37.24
CA SER A 36 -13.12 -5.22 -37.85
C SER A 36 -13.88 -3.90 -37.72
N TYR A 37 -13.31 -2.91 -37.02
CA TYR A 37 -13.92 -1.62 -36.75
C TYR A 37 -13.07 -0.50 -37.35
N THR A 38 -13.74 0.44 -38.01
CA THR A 38 -13.10 1.61 -38.60
C THR A 38 -13.21 2.78 -37.62
N GLN A 39 -12.09 3.46 -37.37
CA GLN A 39 -12.06 4.62 -36.50
C GLN A 39 -12.90 5.79 -37.04
N SER A 40 -13.21 6.77 -36.18
CA SER A 40 -14.09 7.90 -36.51
C SER A 40 -13.65 8.76 -37.72
N ASP A 41 -12.38 8.68 -38.12
CA ASP A 41 -11.82 9.41 -39.26
C ASP A 41 -11.93 8.63 -40.59
N GLY A 42 -12.34 7.36 -40.56
CA GLY A 42 -12.51 6.52 -41.74
C GLY A 42 -11.22 5.98 -42.36
N HIS A 43 -10.05 6.20 -41.74
CA HIS A 43 -8.75 5.96 -42.38
C HIS A 43 -7.88 4.91 -41.70
N LYS A 44 -8.10 4.62 -40.41
CA LYS A 44 -7.29 3.66 -39.64
C LYS A 44 -8.07 2.43 -39.20
N GLU A 45 -7.36 1.30 -39.16
CA GLU A 45 -7.85 0.03 -38.59
C GLU A 45 -7.87 0.13 -37.05
N GLY A 46 -8.72 -0.64 -36.39
CA GLY A 46 -8.99 -0.47 -34.97
C GLY A 46 -7.90 -0.93 -34.00
N ASN A 47 -6.85 -1.62 -34.44
CA ASN A 47 -5.81 -2.23 -33.58
C ASN A 47 -4.71 -1.29 -33.07
N GLU A 48 -4.72 -0.02 -33.45
CA GLU A 48 -3.73 0.96 -33.03
C GLU A 48 -4.26 1.97 -32.00
N PRO A 49 -4.93 1.57 -30.90
CA PRO A 49 -5.25 2.54 -29.86
C PRO A 49 -4.04 2.77 -28.96
N ASP A 50 -3.73 4.04 -28.72
CA ASP A 50 -2.65 4.51 -27.87
C ASP A 50 -3.16 5.12 -26.56
N SER A 51 -4.46 5.44 -26.47
CA SER A 51 -5.08 5.86 -25.21
C SER A 51 -6.54 5.42 -25.08
N LEU A 52 -7.06 5.37 -23.86
CA LEU A 52 -8.44 4.95 -23.61
C LEU A 52 -9.11 5.62 -22.41
N GLU A 53 -10.44 5.54 -22.39
CA GLU A 53 -11.29 6.01 -21.30
C GLU A 53 -12.45 5.03 -21.12
N THR A 54 -12.79 4.73 -19.87
CA THR A 54 -13.88 3.83 -19.52
C THR A 54 -14.99 4.57 -18.77
N GLY A 55 -16.22 4.16 -19.01
CA GLY A 55 -17.39 4.65 -18.29
C GLY A 55 -17.45 4.23 -16.82
N SER A 56 -18.36 4.84 -16.08
CA SER A 56 -18.51 4.69 -14.63
C SER A 56 -19.00 3.32 -14.13
N ARG A 57 -19.30 2.38 -15.03
CA ARG A 57 -19.67 0.98 -14.72
C ARG A 57 -18.84 -0.02 -15.50
N THR A 58 -17.83 0.47 -16.22
CA THR A 58 -17.08 -0.34 -17.17
C THR A 58 -15.99 -1.11 -16.49
N TRP A 59 -15.96 -2.41 -16.73
CA TRP A 59 -14.79 -3.25 -16.52
C TRP A 59 -14.31 -3.73 -17.90
N LEU A 60 -13.08 -3.40 -18.25
CA LEU A 60 -12.52 -3.66 -19.56
C LEU A 60 -11.33 -4.61 -19.40
N ILE A 61 -11.24 -5.64 -20.23
CA ILE A 61 -10.02 -6.42 -20.40
C ILE A 61 -9.61 -6.31 -21.86
N VAL A 62 -8.43 -5.75 -22.12
CA VAL A 62 -7.84 -5.66 -23.46
C VAL A 62 -6.82 -6.76 -23.66
N TYR A 63 -6.64 -7.18 -24.90
CA TYR A 63 -5.77 -8.28 -25.29
C TYR A 63 -4.92 -7.87 -26.50
N LYS A 64 -3.65 -8.25 -26.45
CA LYS A 64 -2.69 -7.96 -27.51
C LYS A 64 -3.04 -8.68 -28.82
N ASP A 65 -3.53 -9.92 -28.73
CA ASP A 65 -3.88 -10.71 -29.90
C ASP A 65 -5.40 -10.79 -30.09
N SER A 66 -5.82 -11.13 -31.31
CA SER A 66 -7.22 -11.40 -31.62
C SER A 66 -7.74 -12.62 -30.85
N ALA A 67 -9.07 -12.75 -30.78
CA ALA A 67 -9.76 -13.83 -30.07
C ALA A 67 -9.34 -13.97 -28.58
N TYR A 68 -9.00 -12.86 -27.94
CA TYR A 68 -8.64 -12.77 -26.52
C TYR A 68 -7.34 -13.50 -26.16
N GLY A 69 -6.38 -13.54 -27.10
CA GLY A 69 -5.06 -14.15 -26.91
C GLY A 69 -3.98 -13.15 -26.48
N GLY A 70 -2.80 -13.67 -26.15
CA GLY A 70 -1.60 -12.86 -25.86
C GLY A 70 -1.63 -12.16 -24.50
N LYS A 71 -0.83 -11.10 -24.37
CA LYS A 71 -0.77 -10.24 -23.17
C LYS A 71 -2.14 -9.58 -22.97
N SER A 72 -2.58 -9.47 -21.72
CA SER A 72 -3.85 -8.79 -21.39
C SER A 72 -3.69 -7.84 -20.23
N VAL A 73 -4.53 -6.79 -20.21
CA VAL A 73 -4.57 -5.75 -19.17
C VAL A 73 -6.02 -5.42 -18.85
N GLY A 74 -6.34 -5.28 -17.56
CA GLY A 74 -7.66 -4.91 -17.09
C GLY A 74 -7.74 -3.43 -16.70
N PHE A 75 -8.81 -2.74 -17.10
CA PHE A 75 -9.13 -1.37 -16.71
C PHE A 75 -10.51 -1.33 -16.04
N GLY A 76 -10.58 -0.70 -14.87
CA GLY A 76 -11.81 -0.57 -14.09
C GLY A 76 -12.67 0.63 -14.51
N PRO A 77 -13.75 0.92 -13.77
CA PRO A 77 -14.62 2.05 -14.05
C PRO A 77 -13.91 3.40 -13.95
N ASN A 78 -14.32 4.38 -14.77
CA ASN A 78 -13.76 5.74 -14.82
C ASN A 78 -12.23 5.80 -15.04
N SER A 79 -11.66 4.77 -15.66
CA SER A 79 -10.24 4.75 -16.03
C SER A 79 -10.02 5.70 -17.19
N LYS A 80 -8.97 6.52 -17.12
CA LYS A 80 -8.47 7.28 -18.26
C LYS A 80 -6.97 7.04 -18.38
N VAL A 81 -6.58 6.40 -19.46
CA VAL A 81 -5.20 6.02 -19.77
C VAL A 81 -4.75 6.94 -20.88
N ASN A 82 -3.80 7.82 -20.59
CA ASN A 82 -3.29 8.77 -21.58
C ASN A 82 -2.27 8.13 -22.52
N ASP A 83 -1.61 7.05 -22.12
CA ASP A 83 -0.62 6.34 -22.90
C ASP A 83 -0.70 4.85 -22.54
N LEU A 84 -1.01 4.01 -23.52
CA LEU A 84 -1.14 2.56 -23.36
C LEU A 84 0.23 1.85 -23.40
N ASP A 85 1.30 2.50 -23.86
CA ASP A 85 2.65 1.98 -23.79
C ASP A 85 3.17 1.87 -22.35
N ASP A 86 2.64 2.69 -21.42
CA ASP A 86 2.84 2.52 -19.96
C ASP A 86 2.46 1.12 -19.46
N TYR A 87 1.60 0.42 -20.21
CA TYR A 87 1.14 -0.95 -19.92
C TYR A 87 1.69 -1.97 -20.92
N GLY A 88 2.56 -1.55 -21.85
CA GLY A 88 3.03 -2.33 -22.98
C GLY A 88 1.89 -2.79 -23.90
N MET A 89 0.87 -1.95 -24.05
CA MET A 89 -0.34 -2.19 -24.86
C MET A 89 -0.55 -1.15 -25.98
N GLY A 90 0.23 -0.08 -26.04
CA GLY A 90 0.09 0.96 -27.07
C GLY A 90 0.31 0.38 -28.47
N GLY A 91 -0.49 0.85 -29.43
CA GLY A 91 -0.49 0.40 -30.82
C GLY A 91 -0.76 -1.10 -31.04
N ASN A 92 -1.22 -1.83 -30.02
CA ASN A 92 -1.14 -3.29 -30.00
C ASN A 92 -2.40 -3.97 -29.46
N ILE A 93 -3.55 -3.28 -29.39
CA ILE A 93 -4.78 -3.90 -28.85
C ILE A 93 -5.59 -4.51 -29.99
N SER A 94 -5.62 -5.84 -30.07
CA SER A 94 -6.35 -6.54 -31.13
C SER A 94 -7.73 -7.06 -30.71
N SER A 95 -8.01 -7.22 -29.42
CA SER A 95 -9.34 -7.63 -28.95
C SER A 95 -9.61 -7.17 -27.52
N PHE A 96 -10.89 -7.10 -27.12
CA PHE A 96 -11.26 -6.75 -25.75
C PHE A 96 -12.59 -7.37 -25.30
N LYS A 97 -12.79 -7.42 -23.98
CA LYS A 97 -14.06 -7.74 -23.35
C LYS A 97 -14.46 -6.63 -22.39
N LEU A 98 -15.69 -6.18 -22.48
CA LEU A 98 -16.28 -5.07 -21.73
C LEU A 98 -17.44 -5.61 -20.91
N TYR A 99 -17.47 -5.28 -19.62
CA TYR A 99 -18.47 -5.77 -18.68
C TYR A 99 -19.05 -4.60 -17.88
N ASP A 100 -20.35 -4.64 -17.57
CA ASP A 100 -21.01 -3.64 -16.71
C ASP A 100 -20.96 -3.97 -15.22
N HIS A 101 -20.31 -5.09 -14.91
CA HIS A 101 -20.00 -5.60 -13.59
C HIS A 101 -18.64 -6.29 -13.67
N ARG A 102 -17.99 -6.47 -12.53
CA ARG A 102 -16.70 -7.15 -12.48
C ARG A 102 -16.84 -8.62 -12.89
N PRO A 103 -16.18 -9.11 -13.96
CA PRO A 103 -16.26 -10.52 -14.32
C PRO A 103 -15.43 -11.40 -13.37
N ALA A 104 -15.82 -12.67 -13.21
CA ALA A 104 -15.09 -13.62 -12.36
C ALA A 104 -13.66 -13.92 -12.86
N ALA A 105 -13.44 -13.80 -14.18
CA ALA A 105 -12.13 -13.90 -14.81
C ALA A 105 -11.35 -12.57 -14.80
N PHE A 106 -11.96 -11.49 -14.29
CA PHE A 106 -11.20 -10.32 -13.87
C PHE A 106 -10.36 -10.79 -12.69
N VAL A 107 -9.09 -11.06 -12.95
CA VAL A 107 -8.14 -11.35 -11.89
C VAL A 107 -7.98 -10.06 -11.11
N ASP A 108 -8.75 -9.91 -10.03
CA ASP A 108 -8.25 -9.36 -8.78
C ASP A 108 -6.82 -9.88 -8.57
N ALA A 109 -5.85 -9.02 -8.30
CA ALA A 109 -4.71 -9.42 -7.46
C ALA A 109 -5.24 -9.73 -6.05
N GLY A 110 -6.04 -10.79 -5.90
CA GLY A 110 -6.84 -11.02 -4.68
C GLY A 110 -7.79 -9.84 -4.36
N LEU A 111 -8.63 -10.01 -3.34
CA LEU A 111 -9.46 -8.94 -2.78
C LEU A 111 -8.66 -7.62 -2.73
N GLY A 112 -8.95 -6.71 -3.67
CA GLY A 112 -8.42 -5.33 -3.66
C GLY A 112 -7.20 -4.98 -4.51
N ALA A 113 -6.86 -5.65 -5.63
CA ALA A 113 -5.79 -5.13 -6.50
C ALA A 113 -5.95 -5.42 -8.03
N PRO A 114 -5.30 -4.63 -8.91
CA PRO A 114 -4.91 -5.04 -10.27
C PRO A 114 -3.50 -5.66 -10.34
N THR A 115 -3.37 -6.96 -10.60
CA THR A 115 -2.07 -7.63 -10.84
C THR A 115 -1.45 -7.21 -12.16
N ALA A 116 -0.16 -6.85 -12.17
CA ALA A 116 0.67 -7.05 -13.36
C ALA A 116 1.10 -8.53 -13.35
N ILE A 117 0.64 -9.31 -14.33
CA ILE A 117 1.16 -10.67 -14.55
C ILE A 117 2.42 -10.52 -15.39
N GLU A 118 3.57 -10.55 -14.74
CA GLU A 118 4.82 -10.97 -15.36
C GLU A 118 4.92 -12.50 -15.17
N SER A 119 5.38 -13.19 -16.20
CA SER A 119 5.08 -14.59 -16.51
C SER A 119 5.51 -15.67 -15.49
N ASP A 120 6.04 -15.31 -14.32
CA ASP A 120 6.78 -16.25 -13.46
C ASP A 120 6.57 -16.03 -11.94
N GLY A 121 5.68 -15.13 -11.48
CA GLY A 121 5.33 -15.03 -10.05
C GLY A 121 4.68 -13.70 -9.61
N TYR A 122 3.88 -13.74 -8.55
CA TYR A 122 3.21 -12.56 -7.97
C TYR A 122 4.21 -11.66 -7.21
N VAL A 123 4.41 -10.42 -7.63
CA VAL A 123 5.11 -9.40 -6.82
C VAL A 123 4.08 -8.62 -6.00
N ASN A 124 4.09 -8.77 -4.67
CA ASN A 124 3.17 -8.06 -3.78
C ASN A 124 3.87 -6.93 -2.99
N ALA A 125 3.07 -6.02 -2.44
CA ALA A 125 3.45 -4.87 -1.62
C ALA A 125 4.48 -5.16 -0.53
N GLN A 126 4.28 -6.26 0.19
CA GLN A 126 5.10 -6.64 1.32
C GLN A 126 6.48 -7.08 0.85
N THR A 127 6.56 -7.74 -0.30
CA THR A 127 7.83 -8.13 -0.92
C THR A 127 8.64 -6.92 -1.36
N VAL A 128 8.05 -5.95 -2.07
CA VAL A 128 8.78 -4.76 -2.55
C VAL A 128 9.23 -3.88 -1.38
N ASN A 129 8.33 -3.56 -0.46
CA ASN A 129 8.69 -2.73 0.70
C ASN A 129 9.64 -3.46 1.66
N GLY A 130 9.46 -4.77 1.84
CA GLY A 130 10.37 -5.61 2.63
C GLY A 130 11.77 -5.64 2.05
N PHE A 131 11.88 -5.87 0.75
CA PHE A 131 13.14 -5.78 0.03
C PHE A 131 13.80 -4.40 0.21
N PHE A 132 13.04 -3.32 0.05
CA PHE A 132 13.63 -1.99 0.17
C PHE A 132 14.09 -1.66 1.58
N ARG A 133 13.31 -2.02 2.60
CA ARG A 133 13.74 -1.89 4.00
C ARG A 133 15.06 -2.63 4.23
N THR A 134 15.22 -3.83 3.68
CA THR A 134 16.48 -4.58 3.70
C THR A 134 17.60 -3.80 3.02
N VAL A 135 17.40 -3.31 1.79
CA VAL A 135 18.40 -2.51 1.07
C VAL A 135 18.83 -1.27 1.86
N VAL A 136 17.87 -0.52 2.41
CA VAL A 136 18.15 0.69 3.19
C VAL A 136 18.89 0.35 4.49
N GLY A 137 18.45 -0.68 5.21
CA GLY A 137 19.12 -1.16 6.41
C GLY A 137 20.57 -1.60 6.14
N SER A 138 20.80 -2.34 5.06
CA SER A 138 22.14 -2.76 4.63
C SER A 138 23.00 -1.56 4.23
N ALA A 139 22.46 -0.62 3.47
CA ALA A 139 23.19 0.58 3.05
C ALA A 139 23.63 1.42 4.25
N VAL A 140 22.75 1.61 5.23
CA VAL A 140 23.06 2.35 6.46
C VAL A 140 24.17 1.67 7.27
N ASN A 141 24.23 0.34 7.33
CA ASN A 141 25.28 -0.39 8.04
C ASN A 141 26.67 -0.24 7.42
N LEU A 142 26.76 0.13 6.14
CA LEU A 142 28.04 0.30 5.43
C LEU A 142 28.64 1.70 5.61
N ILE A 143 27.93 2.61 6.27
CA ILE A 143 28.42 3.94 6.63
C ILE A 143 29.50 3.77 7.73
N PRO A 144 30.71 4.36 7.61
CA PRO A 144 31.10 5.47 6.71
C PRO A 144 31.93 5.09 5.46
N GLY A 145 31.80 3.90 4.88
CA GLY A 145 32.59 3.49 3.71
C GLY A 145 32.39 4.34 2.45
N VAL A 146 33.46 4.64 1.70
CA VAL A 146 33.43 5.48 0.48
C VAL A 146 32.58 4.81 -0.60
N GLY A 147 31.37 5.34 -0.83
CA GLY A 147 30.44 4.84 -1.83
C GLY A 147 29.78 3.50 -1.50
N SER A 148 30.13 2.83 -0.40
CA SER A 148 29.63 1.49 -0.06
C SER A 148 28.11 1.47 0.16
N ALA A 149 27.59 2.46 0.89
CA ALA A 149 26.14 2.61 1.11
C ALA A 149 25.38 2.88 -0.20
N LEU A 150 25.93 3.76 -1.05
CA LEU A 150 25.35 4.08 -2.34
C LEU A 150 25.40 2.90 -3.33
N SER A 151 26.45 2.07 -3.29
CA SER A 151 26.52 0.85 -4.11
C SER A 151 25.35 -0.09 -3.80
N VAL A 152 25.14 -0.41 -2.52
CA VAL A 152 24.02 -1.28 -2.11
C VAL A 152 22.67 -0.67 -2.49
N LEU A 153 22.47 0.62 -2.27
CA LEU A 153 21.22 1.26 -2.65
C LEU A 153 20.98 1.24 -4.15
N VAL A 154 22.00 1.52 -4.98
CA VAL A 154 21.89 1.53 -6.44
C VAL A 154 21.60 0.12 -6.97
N GLU A 155 22.28 -0.90 -6.44
CA GLU A 155 21.99 -2.30 -6.80
C GLU A 155 20.59 -2.73 -6.36
N GLY A 156 20.07 -2.17 -5.27
CA GLY A 156 18.70 -2.42 -4.83
C GLY A 156 17.63 -1.68 -5.64
N LEU A 157 17.87 -0.41 -6.00
CA LEU A 157 16.95 0.38 -6.81
C LEU A 157 16.94 -0.03 -8.29
N TRP A 158 18.03 -0.66 -8.76
CA TRP A 158 18.20 -1.13 -10.14
C TRP A 158 18.88 -2.51 -10.17
N PRO A 159 18.18 -3.57 -9.74
CA PRO A 159 18.74 -4.92 -9.64
C PRO A 159 18.99 -5.57 -11.00
N ASP A 160 18.22 -5.18 -12.02
CA ASP A 160 18.37 -5.63 -13.40
C ASP A 160 18.81 -4.47 -14.31
N VAL A 161 19.97 -4.63 -14.96
CA VAL A 161 20.53 -3.63 -15.88
C VAL A 161 19.82 -3.61 -17.24
N ASP A 162 19.12 -4.69 -17.59
CA ASP A 162 18.34 -4.80 -18.82
C ASP A 162 16.88 -4.33 -18.60
N ASN A 163 16.38 -4.37 -17.35
CA ASN A 163 15.04 -3.91 -16.93
C ASN A 163 15.10 -2.85 -15.82
N LYS A 164 15.80 -1.74 -16.08
CA LYS A 164 16.08 -0.69 -15.09
C LYS A 164 14.83 -0.05 -14.47
N ASP A 165 13.72 -0.05 -15.19
CA ASP A 165 12.48 0.55 -14.71
C ASP A 165 11.69 -0.41 -13.82
N GLN A 166 12.01 -1.71 -13.78
CA GLN A 166 11.16 -2.74 -13.17
C GLN A 166 10.92 -2.49 -11.68
N THR A 167 11.93 -2.10 -10.91
CA THR A 167 11.76 -1.80 -9.47
C THR A 167 10.92 -0.53 -9.26
N TRP A 168 11.15 0.52 -10.04
CA TRP A 168 10.40 1.78 -9.98
C TRP A 168 8.95 1.61 -10.46
N ALA A 169 8.76 0.87 -11.54
CA ALA A 169 7.48 0.43 -12.05
C ALA A 169 6.78 -0.47 -11.02
N SER A 170 7.51 -1.32 -10.28
CA SER A 170 6.92 -2.13 -9.20
C SER A 170 6.42 -1.26 -8.04
N TYR A 171 7.16 -0.22 -7.62
CA TYR A 171 6.66 0.76 -6.64
C TYR A 171 5.43 1.49 -7.13
N GLN A 172 5.48 1.96 -8.37
CA GLN A 172 4.38 2.67 -9.00
C GLN A 172 3.16 1.76 -9.15
N ASN A 173 3.33 0.53 -9.65
CA ASN A 173 2.25 -0.44 -9.83
C ASN A 173 1.63 -0.83 -8.49
N TYR A 174 2.46 -1.07 -7.45
CA TYR A 174 1.98 -1.34 -6.11
C TYR A 174 1.15 -0.17 -5.54
N LEU A 175 1.69 1.05 -5.56
CA LEU A 175 0.97 2.19 -5.00
C LEU A 175 -0.20 2.61 -5.89
N ASN A 176 -0.11 2.43 -7.20
CA ASN A 176 -1.28 2.54 -8.07
C ASN A 176 -2.31 1.44 -7.76
N GLN A 177 -1.95 0.22 -7.40
CA GLN A 177 -2.92 -0.79 -6.97
C GLN A 177 -3.65 -0.37 -5.68
N ALA A 178 -2.92 0.22 -4.74
CA ALA A 178 -3.45 0.67 -3.46
C ALA A 178 -4.21 2.01 -3.53
N VAL A 179 -3.76 2.92 -4.40
CA VAL A 179 -4.15 4.34 -4.48
C VAL A 179 -4.85 4.68 -5.80
N ALA A 180 -5.01 3.74 -6.75
CA ALA A 180 -5.66 4.00 -8.03
C ALA A 180 -6.99 4.70 -7.83
N GLY A 181 -7.32 5.62 -8.75
CA GLY A 181 -8.52 6.45 -8.66
C GLY A 181 -8.41 7.65 -7.72
N VAL A 182 -7.50 7.66 -6.74
CA VAL A 182 -7.35 8.82 -5.84
C VAL A 182 -6.56 9.94 -6.54
N TYR A 183 -5.48 9.68 -7.26
CA TYR A 183 -4.80 10.76 -8.00
C TYR A 183 -4.40 10.38 -9.42
N TRP A 184 -4.52 11.37 -10.30
CA TRP A 184 -4.14 11.33 -11.71
C TRP A 184 -2.65 10.97 -11.86
N GLN A 185 -2.38 9.96 -12.71
CA GLN A 185 -1.03 9.60 -13.15
C GLN A 185 -0.26 10.85 -13.57
N MET A 186 0.95 10.99 -13.05
CA MET A 186 1.91 11.93 -13.60
C MET A 186 2.39 11.37 -14.93
N THR A 187 2.59 12.24 -15.92
CA THR A 187 3.17 11.90 -17.21
C THR A 187 4.49 11.16 -17.02
N TYR A 188 4.45 9.84 -17.25
CA TYR A 188 5.53 8.87 -17.01
C TYR A 188 6.78 9.23 -17.82
N GLU A 189 6.62 9.83 -19.01
CA GLU A 189 7.71 10.25 -19.90
C GLU A 189 8.76 11.16 -19.23
N THR A 190 8.34 12.22 -18.52
CA THR A 190 9.30 13.18 -17.91
C THR A 190 10.00 12.57 -16.69
N LEU A 191 9.37 11.62 -16.00
CA LEU A 191 9.98 10.88 -14.90
C LEU A 191 10.98 9.85 -15.41
N ASN A 192 10.71 9.21 -16.55
CA ASN A 192 11.58 8.21 -17.13
C ASN A 192 12.94 8.81 -17.50
N ASP A 193 12.97 9.96 -18.18
CA ASP A 193 14.22 10.66 -18.50
C ASP A 193 15.03 11.06 -17.25
N ALA A 194 14.33 11.50 -16.19
CA ALA A 194 14.95 11.85 -14.91
C ALA A 194 15.52 10.62 -14.19
N LEU A 195 14.75 9.51 -14.15
CA LEU A 195 15.17 8.23 -13.57
C LEU A 195 16.35 7.63 -14.33
N GLN A 196 16.31 7.65 -15.66
CA GLN A 196 17.39 7.17 -16.51
C GLN A 196 18.67 7.99 -16.33
N SER A 197 18.53 9.31 -16.17
CA SER A 197 19.66 10.21 -15.87
C SER A 197 20.26 9.92 -14.49
N LEU A 198 19.42 9.74 -13.47
CA LEU A 198 19.84 9.36 -12.12
C LEU A 198 20.56 8.02 -12.10
N TYR A 199 19.98 6.99 -12.74
CA TYR A 199 20.59 5.68 -12.88
C TYR A 199 21.98 5.79 -13.49
N ASN A 200 22.12 6.49 -14.63
CA ASN A 200 23.39 6.61 -15.33
C ASN A 200 24.46 7.28 -14.46
N ALA A 201 24.11 8.35 -13.73
CA ALA A 201 25.04 9.02 -12.83
C ALA A 201 25.41 8.14 -11.62
N ALA A 202 24.43 7.49 -11.00
CA ALA A 202 24.61 6.67 -9.81
C ALA A 202 25.43 5.42 -10.13
N LYS A 203 25.07 4.71 -11.20
CA LYS A 203 25.78 3.52 -11.69
C LYS A 203 27.22 3.84 -12.06
N LYS A 204 27.45 4.95 -12.77
CA LYS A 204 28.81 5.39 -13.13
C LYS A 204 29.68 5.69 -11.91
N PHE A 205 29.12 6.31 -10.87
CA PHE A 205 29.84 6.53 -9.60
C PHE A 205 30.17 5.21 -8.89
N VAL A 206 29.19 4.31 -8.79
CA VAL A 206 29.34 2.99 -8.15
C VAL A 206 30.38 2.14 -8.86
N ASP A 207 30.33 2.07 -10.19
CA ASP A 207 31.24 1.27 -11.02
C ASP A 207 32.66 1.83 -11.08
N THR A 208 32.87 3.10 -10.68
CA THR A 208 34.21 3.68 -10.64
C THR A 208 34.98 3.15 -9.43
N PRO A 209 36.11 2.45 -9.62
CA PRO A 209 36.91 1.93 -8.51
C PRO A 209 37.43 3.03 -7.59
N GLU A 210 37.54 2.75 -6.29
CA GLU A 210 38.15 3.68 -5.32
C GLU A 210 39.61 4.01 -5.66
N SER A 211 40.32 3.10 -6.31
CA SER A 211 41.69 3.33 -6.79
C SER A 211 41.81 4.45 -7.83
N ASP A 212 40.73 4.81 -8.52
CA ASP A 212 40.66 5.96 -9.43
C ASP A 212 39.98 7.16 -8.74
N GLN A 213 40.65 7.69 -7.71
CA GLN A 213 40.11 8.73 -6.85
C GLN A 213 39.63 9.96 -7.62
N SER A 214 40.40 10.42 -8.62
CA SER A 214 40.03 11.61 -9.40
C SER A 214 38.73 11.39 -10.14
N PHE A 215 38.61 10.27 -10.86
CA PHE A 215 37.40 9.98 -11.64
C PHE A 215 36.20 9.66 -10.74
N LYS A 216 36.42 8.95 -9.62
CA LYS A 216 35.35 8.67 -8.64
C LYS A 216 34.82 9.95 -8.02
N SER A 217 35.69 10.91 -7.72
CA SER A 217 35.31 12.21 -7.16
C SER A 217 34.51 13.06 -8.14
N ASP A 218 34.88 13.04 -9.43
CA ASP A 218 34.13 13.77 -10.45
C ASP A 218 32.75 13.14 -10.68
N ASN A 219 32.67 11.81 -10.74
CA ASN A 219 31.39 11.10 -10.85
C ASN A 219 30.49 11.31 -9.61
N PHE A 220 31.06 11.35 -8.41
CA PHE A 220 30.32 11.69 -7.19
C PHE A 220 29.73 13.11 -7.26
N LYS A 221 30.54 14.11 -7.65
CA LYS A 221 30.06 15.50 -7.78
C LYS A 221 28.93 15.62 -8.80
N ILE A 222 28.99 14.84 -9.89
CA ILE A 222 27.91 14.75 -10.89
C ILE A 222 26.64 14.18 -10.24
N LEU A 223 26.73 13.04 -9.56
CA LEU A 223 25.58 12.43 -8.86
C LEU A 223 24.99 13.38 -7.82
N TYR A 224 25.83 13.96 -6.95
CA TYR A 224 25.43 14.91 -5.92
C TYR A 224 24.66 16.09 -6.50
N ASN A 225 25.17 16.71 -7.57
CA ASN A 225 24.49 17.83 -8.21
C ASN A 225 23.17 17.39 -8.87
N LEU A 226 23.15 16.22 -9.52
CA LEU A 226 21.99 15.73 -10.23
C LEU A 226 20.83 15.41 -9.29
N VAL A 227 21.09 14.69 -8.19
CA VAL A 227 20.07 14.35 -7.18
C VAL A 227 19.46 15.61 -6.57
N ASN A 228 20.26 16.62 -6.25
CA ASN A 228 19.74 17.89 -5.73
C ASN A 228 18.98 18.70 -6.79
N THR A 229 19.36 18.60 -8.07
CA THR A 229 18.67 19.30 -9.16
C THR A 229 17.33 18.67 -9.50
N LEU A 230 17.23 17.34 -9.41
CA LEU A 230 16.04 16.59 -9.79
C LEU A 230 15.01 16.43 -8.67
N GLU A 231 15.31 16.89 -7.45
CA GLU A 231 14.39 16.83 -6.31
C GLU A 231 12.94 17.28 -6.64
N PRO A 232 12.70 18.41 -7.32
CA PRO A 232 11.34 18.86 -7.66
C PRO A 232 10.54 17.92 -8.59
N PHE A 233 11.19 16.95 -9.25
CA PHE A 233 10.52 15.95 -10.08
C PHE A 233 9.98 14.78 -9.26
N PHE A 234 10.55 14.53 -8.08
CA PHE A 234 10.20 13.41 -7.20
C PHE A 234 9.58 13.87 -5.89
N VAL A 235 9.69 15.15 -5.56
CA VAL A 235 9.21 15.77 -4.32
C VAL A 235 8.40 16.99 -4.70
N ASP A 236 7.13 17.03 -4.28
CA ASP A 236 6.26 18.18 -4.46
C ASP A 236 5.62 18.56 -3.11
N ASP A 237 6.06 19.67 -2.53
CA ASP A 237 5.58 20.14 -1.23
C ASP A 237 4.09 20.47 -1.21
N LYS A 238 3.54 20.82 -2.39
CA LYS A 238 2.16 21.27 -2.51
C LYS A 238 1.21 20.10 -2.72
N VAL A 239 1.64 19.08 -3.45
CA VAL A 239 0.85 17.88 -3.80
C VAL A 239 1.68 16.61 -3.66
N PRO A 240 2.24 16.29 -2.47
CA PRO A 240 3.14 15.16 -2.29
C PRO A 240 2.46 13.82 -2.58
N GLU A 241 1.13 13.74 -2.44
CA GLU A 241 0.34 12.57 -2.78
C GLU A 241 0.47 12.13 -4.24
N LYS A 242 0.77 13.04 -5.16
CA LYS A 242 1.02 12.70 -6.56
C LYS A 242 2.38 12.04 -6.79
N ARG A 243 3.35 12.30 -5.91
CA ARG A 243 4.73 11.82 -6.00
C ARG A 243 5.00 10.70 -5.00
N PHE A 244 3.99 10.25 -4.27
CA PHE A 244 4.12 9.34 -3.12
C PHE A 244 4.92 8.07 -3.43
N SER A 245 4.70 7.48 -4.62
CA SER A 245 5.37 6.26 -5.06
C SER A 245 6.85 6.40 -5.30
N PHE A 246 7.31 7.60 -5.62
CA PHE A 246 8.71 7.88 -5.88
C PHE A 246 9.40 8.58 -4.71
N LEU A 247 8.62 9.15 -3.78
CA LEU A 247 9.14 9.96 -2.68
C LEU A 247 10.10 9.16 -1.81
N ALA A 248 9.70 7.99 -1.30
CA ALA A 248 10.54 7.18 -0.42
C ALA A 248 11.87 6.71 -1.08
N PRO A 249 11.86 6.09 -2.27
CA PRO A 249 13.11 5.66 -2.91
C PRO A 249 14.02 6.84 -3.31
N PHE A 250 13.45 7.94 -3.82
CA PHE A 250 14.25 9.13 -4.16
C PHE A 250 14.84 9.82 -2.91
N ALA A 251 14.02 10.02 -1.86
CA ALA A 251 14.45 10.61 -0.60
C ALA A 251 15.62 9.81 0.01
N THR A 252 15.54 8.49 -0.01
CA THR A 252 16.61 7.60 0.45
C THR A 252 17.90 7.81 -0.33
N LEU A 253 17.83 7.87 -1.67
CA LEU A 253 19.00 8.14 -2.53
C LEU A 253 19.65 9.49 -2.18
N ARG A 254 18.84 10.53 -2.01
CA ARG A 254 19.33 11.86 -1.64
C ARG A 254 19.95 11.90 -0.26
N LEU A 255 19.30 11.31 0.75
CA LEU A 255 19.82 11.26 2.11
C LEU A 255 21.16 10.53 2.19
N LEU A 256 21.30 9.37 1.53
CA LEU A 256 22.59 8.68 1.47
C LEU A 256 23.64 9.47 0.68
N THR A 257 23.24 10.21 -0.36
CA THR A 257 24.16 11.08 -1.12
C THR A 257 24.66 12.27 -0.27
N LEU A 258 23.79 12.88 0.53
CA LEU A 258 24.17 13.93 1.49
C LEU A 258 25.09 13.39 2.59
N ARG A 259 24.76 12.21 3.11
CA ARG A 259 25.55 11.50 4.12
C ARG A 259 26.96 11.17 3.62
N GLU A 260 27.06 10.63 2.41
CA GLU A 260 28.31 10.36 1.70
C GLU A 260 29.13 11.65 1.50
N HIS A 261 28.48 12.75 1.08
CA HIS A 261 29.14 14.04 0.86
C HIS A 261 29.78 14.58 2.15
N LEU A 262 29.07 14.49 3.27
CA LEU A 262 29.57 14.93 4.58
C LEU A 262 30.76 14.09 5.06
N GLN A 263 30.62 12.76 5.02
CA GLN A 263 31.62 11.86 5.61
C GLN A 263 32.90 11.77 4.80
N ASN A 264 32.76 11.73 3.47
CA ASN A 264 33.87 11.53 2.55
C ASN A 264 34.27 12.84 1.85
N PHE A 265 33.93 13.99 2.44
CA PHE A 265 34.27 15.31 1.91
C PHE A 265 35.76 15.44 1.56
N SER A 266 36.65 15.04 2.48
CA SER A 266 38.10 15.15 2.25
C SER A 266 38.57 14.27 1.07
N TYR A 267 37.94 13.12 0.87
CA TYR A 267 38.24 12.23 -0.26
C TYR A 267 37.85 12.89 -1.60
N TYR A 268 36.69 13.55 -1.67
CA TYR A 268 36.16 14.13 -2.91
C TYR A 268 36.70 15.52 -3.27
N TYR A 269 37.11 16.31 -2.28
CA TYR A 269 37.53 17.70 -2.45
C TYR A 269 39.01 17.94 -2.14
N GLY A 270 39.72 16.95 -1.57
CA GLY A 270 41.14 17.04 -1.25
C GLY A 270 41.48 17.92 -0.05
N ASN A 271 40.46 18.36 0.69
CA ASN A 271 40.58 19.20 1.87
C ASN A 271 39.53 18.86 2.92
N THR A 272 39.84 19.10 4.19
CA THR A 272 38.87 18.96 5.29
C THR A 272 37.85 20.11 5.25
N PRO A 273 36.55 19.83 5.41
CA PRO A 273 35.54 20.89 5.48
C PRO A 273 35.79 21.76 6.72
N SER A 274 35.47 23.05 6.63
CA SER A 274 35.47 23.92 7.82
C SER A 274 34.39 23.49 8.80
N GLU A 275 34.52 23.80 10.10
CA GLU A 275 33.48 23.50 11.10
C GLU A 275 32.11 24.05 10.68
N LYS A 276 32.07 25.26 10.11
CA LYS A 276 30.85 25.87 9.60
C LYS A 276 30.25 25.08 8.43
N THR A 277 31.10 24.59 7.51
CA THR A 277 30.66 23.76 6.38
C THR A 277 30.12 22.43 6.89
N GLN A 278 30.83 21.80 7.82
CA GLN A 278 30.42 20.54 8.41
C GLN A 278 29.05 20.68 9.09
N GLU A 279 28.87 21.70 9.93
CA GLU A 279 27.59 21.94 10.62
C GLU A 279 26.44 22.23 9.64
N SER A 280 26.70 22.99 8.57
CA SER A 280 25.70 23.22 7.51
C SER A 280 25.24 21.90 6.88
N LEU A 281 26.19 21.02 6.52
CA LEU A 281 25.88 19.72 5.91
C LEU A 281 25.13 18.78 6.87
N LYS A 282 25.47 18.81 8.17
CA LYS A 282 24.69 18.07 9.19
C LYS A 282 23.25 18.58 9.24
N GLN A 283 23.07 19.89 9.25
CA GLN A 283 21.75 20.51 9.30
C GLN A 283 20.93 20.22 8.04
N ASP A 284 21.56 20.19 6.87
CA ASP A 284 20.90 19.85 5.60
C ASP A 284 20.37 18.40 5.61
N ILE A 285 21.12 17.45 6.17
CA ILE A 285 20.66 16.07 6.36
C ILE A 285 19.43 16.03 7.28
N ARG A 286 19.51 16.66 8.46
CA ARG A 286 18.40 16.69 9.43
C ARG A 286 17.14 17.32 8.87
N ASN A 287 17.28 18.49 8.26
CA ASN A 287 16.16 19.19 7.63
C ASN A 287 15.52 18.32 6.53
N SER A 288 16.32 17.59 5.76
CA SER A 288 15.81 16.70 4.71
C SER A 288 15.08 15.48 5.29
N ILE A 289 15.60 14.88 6.37
CA ILE A 289 14.92 13.78 7.08
C ILE A 289 13.54 14.23 7.56
N ASP A 290 13.49 15.36 8.29
CA ASP A 290 12.24 15.92 8.83
C ASP A 290 11.27 16.27 7.70
N HIS A 291 11.77 16.90 6.64
CA HIS A 291 10.98 17.30 5.48
C HIS A 291 10.34 16.10 4.78
N TYR A 292 11.10 15.06 4.44
CA TYR A 292 10.56 13.91 3.73
C TYR A 292 9.60 13.09 4.58
N ARG A 293 9.86 12.94 5.89
CA ARG A 293 8.92 12.29 6.81
C ARG A 293 7.59 13.06 6.87
N ALA A 294 7.65 14.39 6.95
CA ALA A 294 6.45 15.22 6.93
C ALA A 294 5.67 15.09 5.61
N LEU A 295 6.37 14.99 4.46
CA LEU A 295 5.72 14.80 3.17
C LEU A 295 5.07 13.42 3.02
N LEU A 296 5.70 12.34 3.51
CA LEU A 296 5.11 11.00 3.53
C LEU A 296 3.82 10.97 4.34
N GLU A 297 3.81 11.62 5.52
CA GLU A 297 2.64 11.69 6.38
C GLU A 297 1.54 12.58 5.77
N LEU A 298 1.91 13.72 5.17
CA LEU A 298 0.96 14.60 4.50
C LEU A 298 0.31 13.91 3.29
N ALA A 299 1.10 13.22 2.47
CA ALA A 299 0.62 12.45 1.34
C ALA A 299 -0.34 11.34 1.78
N ARG A 300 0.05 10.55 2.79
CA ARG A 300 -0.78 9.51 3.39
C ARG A 300 -2.16 10.05 3.77
N ASN A 301 -2.21 11.14 4.54
CA ASN A 301 -3.45 11.68 5.05
C ASN A 301 -4.36 12.23 3.94
N ARG A 302 -3.79 12.86 2.92
CA ARG A 302 -4.55 13.32 1.74
C ARG A 302 -5.09 12.18 0.88
N ILE A 303 -4.31 11.11 0.72
CA ILE A 303 -4.75 9.91 0.01
C ILE A 303 -5.96 9.29 0.74
N LEU A 304 -5.88 9.16 2.07
CA LEU A 304 -7.00 8.65 2.89
C LEU A 304 -8.23 9.56 2.81
N GLU A 305 -8.05 10.87 2.97
CA GLU A 305 -9.14 11.85 2.88
C GLU A 305 -9.85 11.77 1.53
N GLN A 306 -9.11 11.72 0.44
CA GLN A 306 -9.73 11.61 -0.87
C GLN A 306 -10.38 10.24 -1.08
N ARG A 307 -9.75 9.14 -0.64
CA ARG A 307 -10.36 7.80 -0.73
C ARG A 307 -11.72 7.76 -0.02
N ALA A 308 -11.81 8.35 1.17
CA ALA A 308 -13.04 8.48 1.94
C ALA A 308 -14.11 9.26 1.16
N GLY A 309 -13.70 10.34 0.47
CA GLY A 309 -14.56 11.15 -0.40
C GLY A 309 -15.08 10.43 -1.65
N MET A 310 -14.49 9.30 -2.05
CA MET A 310 -14.95 8.48 -3.17
C MET A 310 -16.07 7.51 -2.79
N ILE A 311 -16.37 7.36 -1.49
CA ILE A 311 -17.48 6.56 -1.00
C ILE A 311 -18.68 7.47 -0.75
N VAL A 312 -19.68 7.37 -1.64
CA VAL A 312 -20.80 8.30 -1.74
C VAL A 312 -22.11 7.59 -1.47
N ASP A 313 -22.91 8.13 -0.56
CA ASP A 313 -24.32 7.79 -0.44
C ASP A 313 -25.14 8.56 -1.49
N THR A 314 -25.80 7.83 -2.39
CA THR A 314 -26.66 8.42 -3.44
C THR A 314 -28.13 8.48 -3.05
N GLY A 315 -28.46 8.17 -1.80
CA GLY A 315 -29.81 8.13 -1.24
C GLY A 315 -30.53 6.79 -1.42
N ASN A 316 -30.14 5.98 -2.40
CA ASN A 316 -30.64 4.61 -2.60
C ASN A 316 -29.53 3.55 -2.60
N ASP A 317 -28.30 3.94 -2.92
CA ASP A 317 -27.14 3.06 -2.96
C ASP A 317 -25.97 3.72 -2.24
N LEU A 318 -25.22 2.90 -1.49
CA LEU A 318 -23.83 3.19 -1.16
C LEU A 318 -22.97 2.86 -2.38
N VAL A 319 -22.32 3.86 -2.95
CA VAL A 319 -21.49 3.72 -4.15
C VAL A 319 -20.06 4.03 -3.80
N ASP A 320 -19.17 3.08 -4.07
CA ASP A 320 -17.75 3.33 -4.10
C ASP A 320 -17.32 3.64 -5.53
N LEU A 321 -16.98 4.90 -5.77
CA LEU A 321 -16.59 5.38 -7.10
C LEU A 321 -15.26 4.80 -7.57
N TYR A 322 -14.44 4.25 -6.66
CA TYR A 322 -13.15 3.67 -6.99
C TYR A 322 -13.29 2.29 -7.62
N ASN A 323 -13.88 1.34 -6.89
CA ASN A 323 -13.98 -0.06 -7.31
C ASN A 323 -15.35 -0.38 -7.94
N GLY A 324 -16.23 0.60 -8.12
CA GLY A 324 -17.58 0.41 -8.65
C GLY A 324 -18.51 -0.39 -7.75
N TYR A 325 -18.13 -0.66 -6.50
CA TYR A 325 -18.97 -1.35 -5.52
C TYR A 325 -20.26 -0.57 -5.31
N ARG A 326 -21.37 -1.28 -5.37
CA ARG A 326 -22.70 -0.75 -5.09
C ARG A 326 -23.40 -1.67 -4.12
N ASN A 327 -23.84 -1.12 -2.99
CA ASN A 327 -24.74 -1.82 -2.10
C ASN A 327 -26.10 -1.14 -2.16
N ILE A 328 -27.11 -1.88 -2.65
CA ILE A 328 -28.51 -1.45 -2.68
C ILE A 328 -29.03 -1.58 -1.25
N THR A 329 -28.75 -0.59 -0.41
CA THR A 329 -29.30 -0.50 0.93
C THR A 329 -30.35 0.58 0.95
N ASN A 330 -31.54 0.29 1.48
CA ASN A 330 -32.41 1.34 1.99
C ASN A 330 -31.57 2.17 2.98
N GLN A 331 -31.27 3.44 2.66
CA GLN A 331 -30.49 4.42 3.45
C GLN A 331 -30.01 3.90 4.80
N ASP A 332 -28.86 3.20 4.82
CA ASP A 332 -28.31 2.66 6.05
C ASP A 332 -26.94 3.29 6.31
N HIS A 333 -26.95 4.46 6.96
CA HIS A 333 -25.77 5.21 7.39
C HIS A 333 -24.73 4.32 8.11
N ASP A 334 -25.24 3.30 8.79
CA ASP A 334 -24.52 2.26 9.49
C ASP A 334 -23.63 1.38 8.57
N VAL A 335 -24.12 1.03 7.38
CA VAL A 335 -23.38 0.28 6.36
C VAL A 335 -22.31 1.17 5.73
N GLU A 336 -22.65 2.43 5.45
CA GLU A 336 -21.69 3.43 4.96
C GLU A 336 -20.52 3.58 5.93
N MET A 337 -20.78 3.79 7.22
CA MET A 337 -19.73 3.98 8.23
C MET A 337 -18.83 2.74 8.35
N THR A 338 -19.44 1.56 8.41
CA THR A 338 -18.70 0.29 8.50
C THR A 338 -17.82 0.07 7.28
N TYR A 339 -18.36 0.32 6.07
CA TYR A 339 -17.63 0.17 4.82
C TYR A 339 -16.49 1.18 4.69
N LYS A 340 -16.75 2.46 5.01
CA LYS A 340 -15.73 3.52 5.00
C LYS A 340 -14.56 3.18 5.90
N GLU A 341 -14.82 2.84 7.16
CA GLU A 341 -13.75 2.50 8.10
C GLU A 341 -12.98 1.25 7.65
N SER A 342 -13.65 0.25 7.08
CA SER A 342 -12.97 -0.96 6.56
C SER A 342 -12.03 -0.63 5.42
N VAL A 343 -12.47 0.21 4.48
CA VAL A 343 -11.66 0.64 3.34
C VAL A 343 -10.49 1.51 3.81
N GLU A 344 -10.75 2.46 4.71
CA GLU A 344 -9.74 3.37 5.25
C GLU A 344 -8.66 2.60 6.02
N ASN A 345 -9.03 1.65 6.89
CA ASN A 345 -8.07 0.84 7.64
C ASN A 345 -7.18 -0.01 6.72
N GLN A 346 -7.75 -0.61 5.68
CA GLN A 346 -7.00 -1.38 4.69
C GLN A 346 -6.01 -0.50 3.92
N LEU A 347 -6.45 0.67 3.44
CA LEU A 347 -5.58 1.59 2.73
C LEU A 347 -4.50 2.18 3.65
N ALA A 348 -4.86 2.58 4.87
CA ALA A 348 -3.94 3.12 5.85
C ALA A 348 -2.79 2.15 6.13
N LEU A 349 -3.10 0.88 6.37
CA LEU A 349 -2.09 -0.17 6.55
C LEU A 349 -1.09 -0.22 5.39
N VAL A 350 -1.58 -0.17 4.15
CA VAL A 350 -0.73 -0.23 2.97
C VAL A 350 0.18 1.00 2.87
N LEU A 351 -0.35 2.20 3.11
CA LEU A 351 0.42 3.44 3.10
C LEU A 351 1.44 3.48 4.25
N ASP A 352 1.09 2.96 5.42
CA ASP A 352 1.96 2.95 6.60
C ASP A 352 3.14 1.98 6.46
N ILE A 353 2.93 0.83 5.80
CA ILE A 353 4.02 -0.09 5.43
C ILE A 353 5.04 0.60 4.52
N HIS A 354 4.58 1.43 3.58
CA HIS A 354 5.46 2.23 2.72
C HIS A 354 6.18 3.32 3.51
N ASN A 355 5.45 4.07 4.34
CA ASN A 355 6.02 5.14 5.16
C ASN A 355 7.05 4.65 6.18
N ALA A 356 6.96 3.38 6.61
CA ALA A 356 7.88 2.79 7.58
C ALA A 356 9.36 2.83 7.15
N ILE A 357 9.65 2.89 5.85
CA ILE A 357 11.01 3.11 5.33
C ILE A 357 11.61 4.41 5.89
N GLY A 358 10.79 5.44 6.07
CA GLY A 358 11.19 6.74 6.60
C GLY A 358 11.76 6.67 8.02
N GLN A 359 11.45 5.62 8.79
CA GLN A 359 12.00 5.43 10.13
C GLN A 359 13.52 5.15 10.09
N LEU A 360 14.00 4.48 9.04
CA LEU A 360 15.44 4.17 8.87
C LEU A 360 16.28 5.39 8.51
N TRP A 361 15.67 6.48 8.07
CA TRP A 361 16.39 7.69 7.67
C TRP A 361 17.08 8.41 8.84
N GLU A 362 16.69 8.15 10.09
CA GLU A 362 17.36 8.72 11.26
C GLU A 362 18.85 8.36 11.31
N TYR A 363 19.20 7.15 10.84
CA TYR A 363 20.58 6.67 10.82
C TYR A 363 21.44 7.32 9.72
N CYS A 364 20.84 8.15 8.86
CA CYS A 364 21.59 9.04 7.98
C CYS A 364 22.16 10.25 8.75
N ASP A 365 21.63 10.60 9.93
CA ASP A 365 22.18 11.67 10.75
C ASP A 365 23.58 11.27 11.31
N PRO A 366 24.64 12.07 11.07
CA PRO A 366 25.97 11.87 11.63
C PRO A 366 26.06 11.70 13.14
N ASP A 367 25.16 12.32 13.88
CA ASP A 367 25.22 12.34 15.34
C ASP A 367 24.33 11.26 15.96
N VAL A 368 23.60 10.50 15.15
CA VAL A 368 22.87 9.29 15.58
C VAL A 368 23.83 8.10 15.52
N ILE A 369 23.88 7.35 16.61
CA ILE A 369 24.65 6.10 16.69
C ILE A 369 23.82 5.00 16.04
N THR A 370 24.32 4.43 14.94
CA THR A 370 23.72 3.26 14.30
C THR A 370 23.86 2.03 15.20
N PRO A 371 22.77 1.42 15.68
CA PRO A 371 22.81 0.18 16.44
C PRO A 371 23.21 -1.00 15.56
N ASP A 372 23.85 -2.01 16.16
CA ASP A 372 24.14 -3.29 15.49
C ASP A 372 23.48 -4.44 16.30
N PRO A 373 22.39 -5.05 15.80
CA PRO A 373 21.70 -4.74 14.54
C PRO A 373 20.84 -3.46 14.62
N ILE A 374 20.56 -2.86 13.46
CA ILE A 374 19.58 -1.75 13.33
C ILE A 374 18.19 -2.29 13.71
N PRO A 375 17.42 -1.58 14.56
CA PRO A 375 16.08 -2.03 14.92
C PRO A 375 15.12 -1.99 13.72
N PRO A 376 14.20 -2.97 13.62
CA PRO A 376 13.14 -2.96 12.61
C PRO A 376 12.22 -1.74 12.78
N PRO A 377 11.62 -1.19 11.70
CA PRO A 377 10.65 -0.12 11.83
C PRO A 377 9.40 -0.67 12.52
N THR A 378 8.79 0.15 13.35
CA THR A 378 7.55 -0.21 14.04
C THR A 378 6.34 0.28 13.27
N LEU A 379 5.28 -0.53 13.21
CA LEU A 379 4.04 -0.23 12.52
C LEU A 379 2.87 -0.35 13.48
N ARG A 380 2.07 0.72 13.60
CA ARG A 380 0.77 0.69 14.26
C ARG A 380 -0.32 0.68 13.20
N TYR A 381 -1.25 -0.25 13.30
CA TYR A 381 -2.31 -0.41 12.30
C TYR A 381 -3.60 -0.94 12.90
N ALA A 382 -4.70 -0.74 12.19
CA ALA A 382 -6.02 -1.23 12.57
C ALA A 382 -6.50 -2.35 11.63
N THR A 383 -7.28 -3.29 12.15
CA THR A 383 -7.97 -4.31 11.36
C THR A 383 -9.42 -4.40 11.77
N GLY A 384 -10.33 -4.35 10.79
CA GLY A 384 -11.76 -4.19 10.99
C GLY A 384 -12.27 -2.93 10.30
N PRO A 385 -13.48 -2.45 10.65
CA PRO A 385 -14.35 -2.96 11.70
C PRO A 385 -14.96 -4.32 11.34
N PHE A 386 -15.07 -5.19 12.34
CA PHE A 386 -15.87 -6.41 12.26
C PHE A 386 -17.20 -6.16 12.97
N GLY A 387 -18.32 -6.40 12.29
CA GLY A 387 -19.65 -6.02 12.77
C GLY A 387 -20.32 -5.04 11.83
N MET A 388 -21.37 -4.37 12.31
CA MET A 388 -21.99 -3.24 11.64
C MET A 388 -22.44 -2.25 12.70
N TYR A 389 -22.08 -0.97 12.51
CA TYR A 389 -22.52 0.11 13.39
C TYR A 389 -24.05 0.23 13.40
N GLN A 390 -24.63 0.75 14.48
CA GLN A 390 -26.09 0.97 14.58
C GLN A 390 -26.47 2.25 15.32
N GLN A 391 -25.50 3.10 15.69
CA GLN A 391 -25.70 4.31 16.47
C GLN A 391 -26.77 5.24 15.87
N TRP A 392 -26.91 5.29 14.55
CA TRP A 392 -27.87 6.19 13.92
C TRP A 392 -29.32 5.76 14.18
N ARG A 393 -29.57 4.45 14.33
CA ARG A 393 -30.91 3.89 14.55
C ARG A 393 -31.32 3.87 16.01
N TYR A 394 -30.36 3.81 16.94
CA TYR A 394 -30.63 3.49 18.33
C TYR A 394 -29.75 4.29 19.30
N SER A 395 -30.38 4.98 20.25
CA SER A 395 -29.67 5.84 21.21
C SER A 395 -28.98 5.10 22.36
N ASP A 396 -29.18 3.78 22.49
CA ASP A 396 -28.53 2.92 23.48
C ASP A 396 -27.23 2.29 22.97
N TYR A 397 -26.75 2.70 21.80
CA TYR A 397 -25.47 2.28 21.23
C TYR A 397 -24.39 3.32 21.51
N GLU A 398 -23.27 2.88 22.09
CA GLU A 398 -22.17 3.74 22.52
C GLU A 398 -20.87 3.30 21.82
N LYS A 399 -20.09 4.29 21.36
CA LYS A 399 -18.74 4.03 20.86
C LYS A 399 -17.80 3.80 22.04
N PHE A 400 -16.91 2.84 21.91
CA PHE A 400 -15.86 2.59 22.90
C PHE A 400 -14.47 2.63 22.25
N SER A 401 -13.48 2.90 23.09
CA SER A 401 -12.06 2.78 22.76
C SER A 401 -11.28 2.44 24.03
N GLN A 402 -10.52 1.35 24.00
CA GLN A 402 -9.61 0.92 25.06
C GLN A 402 -8.23 0.68 24.44
N MET A 403 -7.31 1.63 24.65
CA MET A 403 -6.03 1.70 23.96
C MET A 403 -4.88 1.76 24.96
N ALA A 404 -3.85 0.94 24.72
CA ALA A 404 -2.58 0.95 25.44
C ALA A 404 -1.59 1.91 24.76
N GLU A 405 -1.89 3.20 24.73
CA GLU A 405 -1.02 4.22 24.12
C GLU A 405 0.38 4.24 24.77
N GLU A 406 0.41 4.16 26.11
CA GLU A 406 1.61 4.07 26.95
C GLU A 406 1.46 2.89 27.94
N GLY A 407 1.50 1.67 27.43
CA GLY A 407 1.39 0.48 28.28
C GLY A 407 1.32 -0.83 27.53
N GLN A 408 1.05 -1.89 28.28
CA GLN A 408 0.81 -3.21 27.71
C GLN A 408 -0.52 -3.75 28.22
N ILE A 409 -1.26 -4.42 27.33
CA ILE A 409 -2.36 -5.27 27.75
C ILE A 409 -1.75 -6.36 28.64
N THR A 410 -2.31 -6.49 29.84
CA THR A 410 -1.87 -7.46 30.87
C THR A 410 -2.93 -8.50 31.13
N ARG A 411 -4.19 -8.21 30.79
CA ARG A 411 -5.30 -9.15 30.89
C ARG A 411 -6.44 -8.71 29.99
N ILE A 412 -7.16 -9.68 29.45
CA ILE A 412 -8.46 -9.49 28.82
C ILE A 412 -9.50 -10.34 29.54
N GLU A 413 -10.65 -9.73 29.82
CA GLU A 413 -11.83 -10.43 30.34
C GLU A 413 -12.96 -10.35 29.32
N MET A 414 -13.72 -11.44 29.17
CA MET A 414 -14.85 -11.52 28.25
C MET A 414 -16.06 -12.14 28.93
N TRP A 415 -17.21 -11.54 28.70
CA TRP A 415 -18.52 -12.02 29.12
C TRP A 415 -19.33 -12.44 27.91
N ALA A 416 -20.03 -13.57 28.00
CA ALA A 416 -20.74 -14.14 26.87
C ALA A 416 -22.04 -14.85 27.25
N ARG A 417 -22.95 -14.90 26.28
CA ARG A 417 -24.11 -15.80 26.25
C ARG A 417 -23.80 -16.96 25.28
N PRO A 418 -24.63 -18.01 25.21
CA PRO A 418 -24.37 -19.15 24.32
C PRO A 418 -24.19 -18.79 22.84
N ASP A 419 -24.74 -17.66 22.38
CA ASP A 419 -24.80 -17.24 20.97
C ASP A 419 -24.12 -15.90 20.68
N MET A 420 -23.57 -15.19 21.69
CA MET A 420 -22.98 -13.87 21.50
C MET A 420 -21.94 -13.47 22.57
N VAL A 421 -21.08 -12.53 22.22
CA VAL A 421 -20.21 -11.81 23.14
C VAL A 421 -21.02 -10.68 23.79
N ALA A 422 -21.29 -10.83 25.08
CA ALA A 422 -22.05 -9.85 25.86
C ALA A 422 -21.19 -8.63 26.23
N GLY A 423 -19.90 -8.83 26.52
CA GLY A 423 -19.02 -7.72 26.87
C GLY A 423 -17.55 -8.13 26.97
N PHE A 424 -16.68 -7.14 27.11
CA PHE A 424 -15.25 -7.36 27.37
C PHE A 424 -14.66 -6.22 28.20
N GLU A 425 -13.46 -6.44 28.74
CA GLU A 425 -12.65 -5.41 29.39
C GLU A 425 -11.16 -5.72 29.17
N LEU A 426 -10.39 -4.71 28.75
CA LEU A 426 -8.93 -4.75 28.74
C LEU A 426 -8.38 -4.23 30.07
N TYR A 427 -7.29 -4.85 30.51
CA TYR A 427 -6.48 -4.40 31.64
C TYR A 427 -5.13 -3.95 31.13
N ILE A 428 -4.83 -2.67 31.25
CA ILE A 428 -3.60 -2.05 30.77
C ILE A 428 -2.71 -1.78 31.97
N ASN A 429 -1.50 -2.33 31.98
CA ASN A 429 -0.58 -2.27 33.12
C ASN A 429 -1.25 -2.69 34.46
N GLY A 430 -2.14 -3.68 34.42
CA GLY A 430 -2.92 -4.17 35.56
C GLY A 430 -4.17 -3.35 35.92
N ILE A 431 -4.45 -2.25 35.22
CA ILE A 431 -5.59 -1.36 35.49
C ILE A 431 -6.71 -1.64 34.49
N GLY A 432 -7.88 -2.05 35.00
CA GLY A 432 -9.08 -2.26 34.19
C GLY A 432 -9.56 -0.96 33.56
N GLN A 433 -9.89 -1.01 32.26
CA GLN A 433 -10.36 0.15 31.49
C GLN A 433 -11.88 0.37 31.58
N GLY A 434 -12.58 -0.42 32.40
CA GLY A 434 -14.03 -0.43 32.49
C GLY A 434 -14.64 -1.43 31.51
N ARG A 435 -15.72 -2.10 31.92
CA ARG A 435 -16.39 -3.07 31.07
C ARG A 435 -17.18 -2.39 29.95
N ILE A 436 -17.02 -2.92 28.74
CA ILE A 436 -17.84 -2.64 27.56
C ILE A 436 -18.90 -3.74 27.41
N GLY A 437 -20.15 -3.38 27.10
CA GLY A 437 -21.27 -4.32 26.98
C GLY A 437 -21.89 -4.77 28.32
N GLY A 438 -22.50 -5.95 28.33
CA GLY A 438 -23.26 -6.53 29.43
C GLY A 438 -22.56 -7.66 30.22
N ASP A 439 -23.26 -8.18 31.23
CA ASP A 439 -22.76 -9.20 32.17
C ASP A 439 -22.66 -10.63 31.59
N GLY A 440 -23.41 -10.94 30.53
CA GLY A 440 -23.48 -12.30 29.97
C GLY A 440 -23.92 -13.36 30.98
N GLU A 441 -23.73 -14.63 30.61
CA GLU A 441 -23.96 -15.80 31.46
C GLU A 441 -22.64 -16.48 31.86
N ASN A 442 -21.64 -16.39 30.99
CA ASN A 442 -20.31 -16.97 31.17
C ASN A 442 -19.27 -15.85 31.22
N HIS A 443 -18.23 -16.05 32.04
CA HIS A 443 -17.09 -15.16 32.17
C HIS A 443 -15.80 -15.95 31.98
N THR A 444 -14.90 -15.42 31.17
CA THR A 444 -13.56 -15.97 30.95
C THR A 444 -12.54 -14.85 31.01
N ALA A 445 -11.31 -15.19 31.41
CA ALA A 445 -10.22 -14.23 31.51
C ALA A 445 -8.90 -14.86 31.06
N LEU A 446 -8.08 -14.08 30.35
CA LEU A 446 -6.73 -14.42 29.95
C LEU A 446 -5.78 -13.38 30.53
N ALA A 447 -4.98 -13.79 31.51
CA ALA A 447 -3.91 -12.97 32.06
C ALA A 447 -2.60 -13.25 31.29
N LEU A 448 -1.91 -12.18 30.89
CA LEU A 448 -0.66 -12.26 30.13
C LEU A 448 0.52 -12.16 31.09
N VAL A 449 1.46 -13.11 31.03
CA VAL A 449 2.61 -13.17 31.95
C VAL A 449 3.96 -12.97 31.26
N GLY A 450 4.78 -12.09 31.86
CA GLY A 450 6.12 -11.77 31.35
C GLY A 450 6.05 -11.16 29.95
N SER A 451 6.70 -11.81 28.98
CA SER A 451 6.72 -11.41 27.56
C SER A 451 5.55 -11.94 26.72
N GLU A 452 4.49 -12.45 27.36
CA GLU A 452 3.31 -12.93 26.66
C GLU A 452 2.48 -11.76 26.12
N ARG A 453 2.02 -11.88 24.87
CA ARG A 453 1.22 -10.87 24.18
C ARG A 453 0.18 -11.56 23.30
N ILE A 454 -0.94 -10.90 23.10
CA ILE A 454 -1.95 -11.31 22.13
C ILE A 454 -1.45 -10.92 20.74
N ASP A 455 -1.33 -11.88 19.84
CA ASP A 455 -0.84 -11.65 18.47
C ASP A 455 -1.83 -12.10 17.38
N GLN A 456 -2.94 -12.71 17.78
CA GLN A 456 -4.02 -13.12 16.89
C GLN A 456 -5.38 -12.88 17.54
N ALA A 457 -6.37 -12.59 16.70
CA ALA A 457 -7.78 -12.56 17.09
C ALA A 457 -8.62 -13.35 16.10
N ASN A 458 -9.64 -14.04 16.61
CA ASN A 458 -10.57 -14.80 15.77
C ASN A 458 -12.01 -14.70 16.31
N GLY A 459 -12.98 -15.16 15.53
CA GLY A 459 -14.37 -15.06 15.95
C GLY A 459 -15.36 -15.10 14.80
N PHE A 460 -16.60 -14.71 15.11
CA PHE A 460 -17.70 -14.70 14.15
C PHE A 460 -18.60 -13.49 14.37
N VAL A 461 -19.03 -12.89 13.28
CA VAL A 461 -20.09 -11.86 13.25
C VAL A 461 -21.36 -12.48 12.69
N ASP A 462 -22.54 -12.19 13.27
CA ASP A 462 -23.81 -12.54 12.64
C ASP A 462 -24.00 -11.69 11.38
N SER A 463 -24.02 -12.31 10.20
CA SER A 463 -24.24 -11.63 8.92
C SER A 463 -25.63 -11.89 8.32
N SER A 464 -26.49 -12.61 9.05
CA SER A 464 -27.78 -13.10 8.55
C SER A 464 -29.01 -12.33 9.04
N GLY A 465 -28.84 -11.44 10.02
CA GLY A 465 -29.93 -10.77 10.71
C GLY A 465 -30.00 -9.26 10.46
N GLN A 466 -31.16 -8.68 10.78
CA GLN A 466 -31.39 -7.23 10.82
C GLN A 466 -30.52 -6.50 11.88
N TYR A 467 -29.94 -7.27 12.81
CA TYR A 467 -29.13 -6.76 13.93
C TYR A 467 -27.84 -7.58 14.03
N PRO A 468 -26.83 -7.35 13.18
CA PRO A 468 -25.53 -7.99 13.32
C PRO A 468 -24.90 -7.67 14.69
N PHE A 469 -24.17 -8.64 15.22
CA PHE A 469 -23.41 -8.55 16.46
C PHE A 469 -22.26 -9.54 16.47
N ILE A 470 -21.33 -9.38 17.42
CA ILE A 470 -20.21 -10.31 17.60
C ILE A 470 -20.72 -11.58 18.30
N LYS A 471 -20.77 -12.68 17.56
CA LYS A 471 -21.26 -13.99 18.03
C LYS A 471 -20.21 -14.69 18.90
N ALA A 472 -18.97 -14.67 18.45
CA ALA A 472 -17.84 -15.16 19.22
C ALA A 472 -16.63 -14.27 18.98
N LEU A 473 -15.78 -14.18 19.99
CA LEU A 473 -14.50 -13.49 19.93
C LEU A 473 -13.49 -14.31 20.71
N GLY A 474 -12.32 -14.49 20.13
CA GLY A 474 -11.21 -15.19 20.73
C GLY A 474 -9.89 -14.53 20.40
N PHE A 475 -8.90 -14.87 21.23
CA PHE A 475 -7.55 -14.33 21.17
C PHE A 475 -6.57 -15.47 21.39
N SER A 476 -5.49 -15.46 20.61
CA SER A 476 -4.33 -16.31 20.82
C SER A 476 -3.12 -15.46 21.16
N THR A 477 -2.20 -16.04 21.90
CA THR A 477 -0.95 -15.39 22.30
C THR A 477 0.25 -16.01 21.58
N ASN A 478 1.35 -15.27 21.58
CA ASN A 478 2.65 -15.74 21.10
C ASN A 478 3.21 -16.96 21.87
N LYS A 479 2.57 -17.37 22.97
CA LYS A 479 2.90 -18.58 23.76
C LYS A 479 1.94 -19.73 23.54
N GLY A 480 0.96 -19.58 22.63
CA GLY A 480 -0.04 -20.59 22.31
C GLY A 480 -1.20 -20.69 23.30
N ASN A 481 -1.27 -19.81 24.32
CA ASN A 481 -2.46 -19.70 25.16
C ASN A 481 -3.57 -19.04 24.36
N THR A 482 -4.79 -19.55 24.51
CA THR A 482 -5.97 -19.05 23.82
C THR A 482 -7.13 -18.84 24.78
N ILE A 483 -8.00 -17.91 24.42
CA ILE A 483 -9.28 -17.67 25.08
C ILE A 483 -10.32 -17.43 23.99
N GLN A 484 -11.53 -17.92 24.19
CA GLN A 484 -12.66 -17.62 23.32
C GLN A 484 -13.93 -17.52 24.16
N SER A 485 -14.79 -16.58 23.81
CA SER A 485 -16.09 -16.34 24.42
C SER A 485 -17.16 -16.15 23.35
N GLY A 486 -18.40 -16.46 23.70
CA GLY A 486 -19.52 -16.51 22.76
C GLY A 486 -19.59 -17.86 22.05
N GLY A 487 -20.38 -17.93 20.98
CA GLY A 487 -20.60 -19.19 20.29
C GLY A 487 -21.26 -19.01 18.93
N TYR A 488 -21.19 -20.06 18.12
CA TYR A 488 -21.79 -20.08 16.78
C TYR A 488 -23.31 -19.93 16.80
N GLY A 489 -23.96 -20.12 17.96
CA GLY A 489 -25.41 -20.14 18.05
C GLY A 489 -26.01 -21.14 17.05
N ASP A 490 -27.05 -20.71 16.35
CA ASP A 490 -27.66 -21.48 15.27
C ASP A 490 -26.73 -21.58 14.04
N SER A 491 -26.30 -22.80 13.71
CA SER A 491 -25.42 -23.09 12.56
C SER A 491 -26.08 -22.84 11.19
N THR A 492 -27.40 -22.61 11.16
CA THR A 492 -28.12 -22.28 9.92
C THR A 492 -28.08 -20.79 9.58
N ARG A 493 -27.58 -19.95 10.50
CA ARG A 493 -27.38 -18.51 10.26
C ARG A 493 -26.04 -18.22 9.60
N GLY A 494 -26.09 -17.38 8.56
CA GLY A 494 -24.90 -16.80 7.95
C GLY A 494 -24.03 -16.08 8.98
N HIS A 495 -22.71 -16.22 8.82
CA HIS A 495 -21.71 -15.57 9.64
C HIS A 495 -20.56 -15.10 8.77
N THR A 496 -19.87 -14.08 9.23
CA THR A 496 -18.59 -13.63 8.68
C THR A 496 -17.51 -13.91 9.70
N ASP A 497 -16.43 -14.55 9.24
CA ASP A 497 -15.31 -14.91 10.10
C ASP A 497 -14.50 -13.67 10.46
N ILE A 498 -14.07 -13.62 11.71
CA ILE A 498 -12.97 -12.79 12.16
C ILE A 498 -11.76 -13.72 12.16
N ASP A 499 -10.77 -13.43 11.33
CA ASP A 499 -9.48 -14.11 11.31
C ASP A 499 -8.39 -13.06 11.12
N VAL A 500 -7.86 -12.56 12.23
CA VAL A 500 -6.81 -11.55 12.26
C VAL A 500 -5.52 -12.21 12.71
N LYS A 501 -4.58 -12.30 11.78
CA LYS A 501 -3.24 -12.84 11.97
C LYS A 501 -2.20 -11.73 11.96
N PRO A 502 -0.99 -11.98 12.49
CA PRO A 502 0.14 -11.11 12.26
C PRO A 502 0.34 -10.85 10.77
N LEU A 503 0.76 -9.63 10.45
CA LEU A 503 1.15 -9.31 9.07
C LEU A 503 2.31 -10.22 8.64
N ASP A 504 2.24 -10.72 7.41
CA ASP A 504 3.33 -11.52 6.85
C ASP A 504 4.65 -10.72 6.87
N GLY A 505 5.72 -11.37 7.34
CA GLY A 505 7.03 -10.74 7.51
C GLY A 505 7.14 -9.75 8.69
N SER A 506 6.11 -9.65 9.54
CA SER A 506 6.20 -8.90 10.80
C SER A 506 6.60 -9.80 11.97
N THR A 507 7.32 -9.22 12.92
CA THR A 507 7.58 -9.81 14.23
C THR A 507 7.16 -8.88 15.35
N ASN A 508 7.27 -9.40 16.58
CA ASN A 508 6.81 -8.73 17.79
C ASN A 508 5.36 -8.21 17.74
N THR A 509 4.51 -8.77 16.89
CA THR A 509 3.11 -8.36 16.74
C THR A 509 2.37 -8.48 18.06
N ARG A 510 1.65 -7.42 18.42
CA ARG A 510 0.84 -7.34 19.63
C ARG A 510 -0.42 -6.53 19.41
N LEU A 511 -1.51 -6.99 20.02
CA LEU A 511 -2.71 -6.18 20.21
C LEU A 511 -2.39 -5.05 21.21
N ILE A 512 -2.64 -3.82 20.81
CA ILE A 512 -2.50 -2.62 21.65
C ILE A 512 -3.83 -2.00 22.04
N GLY A 513 -4.94 -2.43 21.44
CA GLY A 513 -6.25 -1.95 21.86
C GLY A 513 -7.41 -2.46 21.03
N LEU A 514 -8.61 -2.10 21.46
CA LEU A 514 -9.87 -2.39 20.80
C LEU A 514 -10.72 -1.12 20.77
N SER A 515 -11.34 -0.84 19.63
CA SER A 515 -12.38 0.18 19.52
C SER A 515 -13.61 -0.38 18.81
N GLY A 516 -14.72 0.35 18.82
CA GLY A 516 -15.91 -0.04 18.09
C GLY A 516 -17.18 0.49 18.75
N GLU A 517 -18.22 -0.33 18.74
CA GLU A 517 -19.54 0.00 19.26
C GLU A 517 -20.11 -1.16 20.07
N ASP A 518 -20.73 -0.82 21.20
CA ASP A 518 -21.55 -1.75 21.97
C ASP A 518 -22.98 -1.24 22.09
N ARG A 519 -23.89 -2.15 22.42
CA ARG A 519 -25.19 -1.80 22.94
C ARG A 519 -25.11 -1.82 24.46
N ARG A 520 -25.29 -0.66 25.08
CA ARG A 520 -24.99 -0.43 26.50
C ARG A 520 -25.65 -1.48 27.39
N GLY A 521 -24.81 -2.23 28.10
CA GLY A 521 -25.27 -3.26 29.05
C GLY A 521 -25.83 -4.53 28.41
N ASP A 522 -25.73 -4.70 27.10
CA ASP A 522 -26.27 -5.85 26.37
C ASP A 522 -25.17 -6.69 25.72
N ASN A 523 -24.61 -6.22 24.60
CA ASN A 523 -23.72 -7.00 23.75
C ASN A 523 -22.78 -6.15 22.88
N LEU A 524 -21.67 -6.74 22.46
CA LEU A 524 -20.71 -6.14 21.52
C LEU A 524 -21.25 -6.17 20.08
N LYS A 525 -21.14 -5.05 19.35
CA LYS A 525 -21.71 -4.89 18.00
C LYS A 525 -20.64 -4.80 16.93
N VAL A 526 -19.67 -3.94 17.17
CA VAL A 526 -18.54 -3.68 16.27
C VAL A 526 -17.25 -3.75 17.05
N VAL A 527 -16.22 -4.35 16.45
CA VAL A 527 -14.86 -4.34 16.97
C VAL A 527 -13.84 -4.06 15.87
N THR A 528 -12.95 -3.13 16.14
CA THR A 528 -11.73 -2.84 15.38
C THR A 528 -10.55 -3.16 16.29
N PHE A 529 -9.63 -3.97 15.79
CA PHE A 529 -8.42 -4.37 16.51
C PHE A 529 -7.28 -3.41 16.16
N HIS A 530 -6.57 -2.93 17.17
CA HIS A 530 -5.42 -2.07 17.00
C HIS A 530 -4.15 -2.83 17.35
N TRP A 531 -3.20 -2.82 16.44
CA TRP A 531 -1.99 -3.62 16.51
C TRP A 531 -0.74 -2.74 16.48
N ASP A 532 0.33 -3.29 17.02
CA ASP A 532 1.68 -2.79 16.91
C ASP A 532 2.58 -3.97 16.53
N CYS A 533 3.45 -3.80 15.54
CA CYS A 533 4.40 -4.82 15.13
C CYS A 533 5.72 -4.21 14.65
N GLU A 534 6.72 -5.06 14.51
CA GLU A 534 8.02 -4.75 13.92
C GLU A 534 8.05 -5.33 12.51
N LEU A 535 8.41 -4.51 11.52
CA LEU A 535 8.55 -4.95 10.14
C LEU A 535 9.97 -5.46 9.92
N GLU A 536 10.15 -6.78 9.91
CA GLU A 536 11.48 -7.34 9.76
C GLU A 536 12.13 -6.94 8.44
N PHE A 537 13.44 -6.77 8.54
CA PHE A 537 14.36 -6.74 7.43
C PHE A 537 15.65 -7.37 7.95
N ASP A 538 16.19 -8.39 7.27
CA ASP A 538 17.53 -8.89 7.60
C ASP A 538 18.52 -8.27 6.60
N PRO A 539 19.37 -7.31 7.03
CA PRO A 539 20.38 -6.72 6.16
C PRO A 539 21.35 -7.74 5.54
N ARG A 540 21.45 -8.95 6.11
CA ARG A 540 22.31 -10.05 5.64
C ARG A 540 21.63 -10.95 4.61
N GLU A 541 20.32 -10.81 4.39
CA GLU A 541 19.57 -11.54 3.37
C GLU A 541 19.42 -10.78 2.05
N ALA A 542 20.09 -9.62 1.90
CA ALA A 542 20.07 -8.83 0.67
C ALA A 542 20.38 -9.67 -0.58
N ASP A 543 21.34 -10.60 -0.50
CA ASP A 543 21.69 -11.52 -1.59
C ASP A 543 20.54 -12.48 -1.96
N ALA A 544 19.77 -12.95 -0.98
CA ALA A 544 18.63 -13.86 -1.21
C ALA A 544 17.42 -13.13 -1.80
N ALA A 545 17.17 -11.90 -1.36
CA ALA A 545 16.11 -11.07 -1.89
C ALA A 545 16.44 -10.53 -3.31
N GLN A 546 17.72 -10.25 -3.57
CA GLN A 546 18.22 -9.95 -4.92
C GLN A 546 18.06 -11.15 -5.86
N LEU A 547 18.35 -12.38 -5.40
CA LEU A 547 18.10 -13.61 -6.16
C LEU A 547 16.61 -13.89 -6.42
N ALA A 548 15.72 -13.53 -5.48
CA ALA A 548 14.27 -13.65 -5.66
C ALA A 548 13.73 -12.70 -6.74
N MET A 549 14.31 -11.50 -6.86
CA MET A 549 13.94 -10.55 -7.93
C MET A 549 14.59 -10.90 -9.28
N ILE A 550 15.83 -11.39 -9.30
CA ILE A 550 16.52 -11.83 -10.52
C ILE A 550 15.91 -13.13 -11.09
N GLY A 551 15.44 -14.04 -10.24
CA GLY A 551 14.81 -15.31 -10.64
C GLY A 551 13.45 -15.17 -11.33
N MET A 552 12.94 -13.94 -11.48
CA MET A 552 11.67 -13.60 -12.14
C MET A 552 11.83 -13.15 -13.60
N ALA A 553 13.06 -13.19 -14.15
CA ALA A 553 13.29 -12.94 -15.58
C ALA A 553 12.77 -14.11 -16.44
N PRO A 554 12.07 -13.85 -17.57
CA PRO A 554 11.60 -14.91 -18.44
C PRO A 554 12.80 -15.68 -18.99
N GLN A 555 12.85 -16.99 -18.73
CA GLN A 555 13.77 -17.86 -19.46
C GLN A 555 13.30 -17.92 -20.91
N GLY A 556 13.96 -17.14 -21.77
CA GLY A 556 13.65 -17.08 -23.18
C GLY A 556 13.63 -18.46 -23.84
N SER A 557 12.51 -18.79 -24.47
CA SER A 557 12.42 -19.78 -25.55
C SER A 557 11.64 -19.21 -26.71
#